data_AF-A0A0U0W746-F1
#
_entry.id   AF-A0A0U0W746-F1
#
_cell.length_a   1.000
_cell.length_b   1.000
_cell.length_c   1.000
_cell.angle_alpha   90.00
_cell.angle_beta   90.00
_cell.angle_gamma   90.00
#
_symmetry.space_group_name_H-M   'P 1'
#
loop_
_entity.id
_entity.type
_entity.pdbx_description
1 polymer ?
#
loop_
_entity_poly.entity_id
_entity_poly.type
_entity_poly.pdbx_seq_one_letter_code
_entity_poly.pdbx_strand_id
1 'polypeptide(L)'
;MAERPATAARAELTPEQRAWLDQASRREVNGWLHVAVNGSPAARGFQHGYLLAGEYADSVRVYKEMTNQQIGMDYDFFVDRATELHADKIPGELRAEMEGIAAGLTAAGVPASFEDVLGINDWMELTGYWWPKNSGRYSALSKANLQGAQCSAFLATGDATEDGSIVMGHTSFTDFWQGQFENVIMDLTPDDGNRLVMQTAPGWVASMTDFWLTGAGLAVSETTISGYEGAKGYDETRVPEFVRAREAAQYAHDIDQWVEIINSGNNGGYACSWLIGDIKTGEIARYEQGLLYQSLTRKADGYFFGDNAPWDPRIRNLECRATGFNDIRSPNGARRVRWQQLLADHDGHIGTDAARRMLADTFDAYLGYRNPSARTICSHYDADPCQFNDVIPFAPHGSVDAKVVTSSDIESMHLWARFGRADGARVHRRRVSSYAPPVELAAGVSDGPATAALGLHPARRRLALSSRSGCLKAPIALAMAVRERRVLRCREDATGAAVLKSWMPCPQGATYVRRAQRTHPPVSRSTARTSRARLSRSKPKSPRRRR
;
A
#
# COMPACT_ATOMS: atom_id res chain seq x y z
N MET A 1 -27.70 7.49 8.41
CA MET A 1 -27.21 7.52 9.81
C MET A 1 -27.69 6.27 10.52
N ALA A 2 -26.89 5.21 10.50
CA ALA A 2 -26.97 4.21 11.58
C ALA A 2 -26.54 4.89 12.91
N GLU A 3 -27.15 4.50 14.03
CA GLU A 3 -26.69 4.96 15.34
C GLU A 3 -25.25 4.50 15.56
N ARG A 4 -24.38 5.39 16.05
CA ARG A 4 -23.06 4.98 16.55
C ARG A 4 -23.29 3.98 17.68
N PRO A 5 -22.51 2.89 17.77
CA PRO A 5 -22.68 1.91 18.83
C PRO A 5 -22.60 2.59 20.19
N ALA A 6 -23.48 2.20 21.11
CA ALA A 6 -23.56 2.80 22.44
C ALA A 6 -22.26 2.54 23.22
N THR A 7 -21.40 3.55 23.31
CA THR A 7 -20.20 3.52 24.15
C THR A 7 -20.61 3.33 25.60
N ALA A 8 -19.93 2.43 26.31
CA ALA A 8 -20.09 2.28 27.74
C ALA A 8 -19.68 3.58 28.48
N ALA A 9 -20.11 3.73 29.74
CA ALA A 9 -19.63 4.81 30.57
C ALA A 9 -18.10 4.75 30.70
N ARG A 10 -17.41 5.88 30.51
CA ARG A 10 -15.96 5.98 30.71
C ARG A 10 -15.60 5.61 32.14
N ALA A 11 -14.52 4.85 32.30
CA ALA A 11 -14.02 4.50 33.61
C ALA A 11 -13.42 5.73 34.32
N GLU A 12 -13.43 5.73 35.65
CA GLU A 12 -12.62 6.68 36.41
C GLU A 12 -11.14 6.30 36.26
N LEU A 13 -10.35 7.21 35.70
CA LEU A 13 -8.93 6.99 35.46
C LEU A 13 -8.14 6.92 36.78
N THR A 14 -7.12 6.07 36.82
CA THR A 14 -6.14 6.08 37.92
C THR A 14 -5.27 7.35 37.85
N PRO A 15 -4.57 7.73 38.93
CA PRO A 15 -3.59 8.82 38.88
C PRO A 15 -2.49 8.58 37.83
N GLU A 16 -2.08 7.33 37.65
CA GLU A 16 -1.08 6.91 36.65
C GLU A 16 -1.60 7.05 35.22
N GLN A 17 -2.83 6.58 34.94
CA GLN A 17 -3.45 6.74 33.62
C GLN A 17 -3.66 8.20 33.25
N ARG A 18 -3.98 9.08 34.22
CA ARG A 18 -3.99 10.54 33.99
C ARG A 18 -2.59 11.04 33.61
N ALA A 19 -1.56 10.69 34.37
CA ALA A 19 -0.19 11.09 34.09
C ALA A 19 0.35 10.57 32.74
N TRP A 20 -0.15 9.43 32.25
CA TRP A 20 0.11 8.98 30.88
C TRP A 20 -0.59 9.86 29.84
N LEU A 21 -1.88 10.18 30.03
CA LEU A 21 -2.62 11.03 29.09
C LEU A 21 -2.14 12.49 29.07
N ASP A 22 -1.65 13.03 30.19
CA ASP A 22 -1.09 14.38 30.29
C ASP A 22 0.15 14.58 29.38
N GLN A 23 0.77 13.48 28.92
CA GLN A 23 1.92 13.50 28.00
C GLN A 23 1.51 13.23 26.54
N ALA A 24 0.27 12.83 26.26
CA ALA A 24 -0.21 12.49 24.93
C ALA A 24 -1.02 13.62 24.29
N SER A 25 -1.19 13.58 22.97
CA SER A 25 -2.06 14.56 22.28
C SER A 25 -2.76 13.98 21.06
N ARG A 26 -3.93 14.55 20.72
CA ARG A 26 -4.70 14.27 19.50
C ARG A 26 -5.13 15.60 18.89
N ARG A 27 -4.82 15.82 17.60
CA ARG A 27 -5.26 16.98 16.81
C ARG A 27 -5.81 16.52 15.47
N GLU A 28 -6.89 17.16 15.01
CA GLU A 28 -7.48 16.88 13.70
C GLU A 28 -7.00 17.91 12.68
N VAL A 29 -6.41 17.46 11.57
CA VAL A 29 -5.80 18.35 10.56
C VAL A 29 -6.10 17.82 9.16
N ASN A 30 -6.92 18.54 8.39
CA ASN A 30 -7.20 18.25 6.97
C ASN A 30 -7.68 16.80 6.70
N GLY A 31 -8.43 16.20 7.63
CA GLY A 31 -8.92 14.82 7.55
C GLY A 31 -8.04 13.78 8.26
N TRP A 32 -6.81 14.15 8.67
CA TRP A 32 -5.93 13.31 9.47
C TRP A 32 -6.17 13.48 10.98
N LEU A 33 -6.03 12.39 11.72
CA LEU A 33 -5.91 12.34 13.18
C LEU A 33 -4.42 12.25 13.51
N HIS A 34 -3.81 13.37 13.88
CA HIS A 34 -2.41 13.36 14.30
C HIS A 34 -2.35 13.11 15.81
N VAL A 35 -1.79 11.97 16.19
CA VAL A 35 -1.77 11.47 17.57
C VAL A 35 -0.31 11.34 18.01
N ALA A 36 0.04 11.91 19.16
CA ALA A 36 1.35 11.75 19.76
C ALA A 36 1.24 10.89 21.01
N VAL A 37 2.04 9.83 21.08
CA VAL A 37 2.11 8.88 22.21
C VAL A 37 3.56 8.62 22.60
N ASN A 38 3.81 8.26 23.86
CA ASN A 38 5.16 8.17 24.40
C ASN A 38 5.29 7.27 25.64
N GLY A 39 6.54 6.90 25.89
CA GLY A 39 6.98 6.21 27.10
C GLY A 39 6.95 4.69 26.97
N SER A 40 6.65 4.05 28.10
CA SER A 40 6.64 2.60 28.21
C SER A 40 5.55 1.96 27.32
N PRO A 41 5.65 0.67 26.99
CA PRO A 41 4.71 0.02 26.07
C PRO A 41 3.26 0.13 26.56
N ALA A 42 3.02 -0.15 27.85
CA ALA A 42 1.70 -0.01 28.45
C ALA A 42 1.19 1.44 28.42
N ALA A 43 2.06 2.43 28.68
CA ALA A 43 1.69 3.84 28.68
C ALA A 43 1.30 4.35 27.28
N ARG A 44 2.18 4.17 26.28
CA ARG A 44 1.91 4.60 24.90
C ARG A 44 0.75 3.84 24.26
N GLY A 45 0.61 2.55 24.59
CA GLY A 45 -0.56 1.75 24.21
C GLY A 45 -1.84 2.32 24.80
N PHE A 46 -1.87 2.60 26.11
CA PHE A 46 -3.03 3.20 26.78
C PHE A 46 -3.40 4.56 26.18
N GLN A 47 -2.42 5.41 25.90
CA GLN A 47 -2.62 6.70 25.24
C GLN A 47 -3.24 6.53 23.84
N HIS A 48 -2.71 5.61 23.01
CA HIS A 48 -3.27 5.29 21.70
C HIS A 48 -4.74 4.85 21.84
N GLY A 49 -5.00 3.78 22.60
CA GLY A 49 -6.34 3.22 22.76
C GLY A 49 -7.35 4.24 23.28
N TYR A 50 -6.98 5.03 24.29
CA TYR A 50 -7.89 6.01 24.89
C TYR A 50 -8.21 7.18 23.96
N LEU A 51 -7.24 7.65 23.17
CA LEU A 51 -7.41 8.79 22.26
C LEU A 51 -8.18 8.43 20.97
N LEU A 52 -8.16 7.17 20.54
CA LEU A 52 -8.78 6.71 19.28
C LEU A 52 -9.95 5.72 19.47
N ALA A 53 -10.48 5.59 20.68
CA ALA A 53 -11.53 4.61 20.98
C ALA A 53 -12.81 4.78 20.15
N GLY A 54 -13.22 6.01 19.83
CA GLY A 54 -14.41 6.26 19.02
C GLY A 54 -14.25 5.77 17.58
N GLU A 55 -13.07 5.97 17.00
CA GLU A 55 -12.71 5.56 15.66
C GLU A 55 -12.41 4.05 15.57
N TYR A 56 -11.82 3.46 16.62
CA TYR A 56 -11.67 2.00 16.75
C TYR A 56 -13.02 1.29 16.81
N ALA A 57 -13.98 1.79 17.60
CA ALA A 57 -15.32 1.21 17.67
C ALA A 57 -16.05 1.25 16.32
N ASP A 58 -15.82 2.31 15.52
CA ASP A 58 -16.43 2.44 14.20
C ASP A 58 -15.69 1.61 13.13
N SER A 59 -14.36 1.50 13.21
CA SER A 59 -13.58 0.63 12.32
C SER A 59 -13.92 -0.84 12.53
N VAL A 60 -13.89 -1.35 13.77
CA VAL A 60 -14.25 -2.74 14.09
C VAL A 60 -15.69 -3.07 13.67
N ARG A 61 -16.62 -2.12 13.82
CA ARG A 61 -18.01 -2.27 13.32
C ARG A 61 -18.05 -2.47 11.80
N VAL A 62 -17.23 -1.75 11.03
CA VAL A 62 -17.16 -1.93 9.57
C VAL A 62 -16.39 -3.21 9.20
N TYR A 63 -15.29 -3.54 9.87
CA TYR A 63 -14.57 -4.81 9.66
C TYR A 63 -15.48 -6.02 9.92
N LYS A 64 -16.31 -6.00 10.96
CA LYS A 64 -17.31 -7.05 11.24
C LYS A 64 -18.27 -7.26 10.06
N GLU A 65 -18.86 -6.19 9.54
CA GLU A 65 -19.76 -6.28 8.37
C GLU A 65 -19.01 -6.70 7.10
N MET A 66 -17.88 -6.07 6.78
CA MET A 66 -17.20 -6.28 5.51
C MET A 66 -16.50 -7.64 5.43
N THR A 67 -15.97 -8.17 6.54
CA THR A 67 -15.48 -9.56 6.61
C THR A 67 -16.59 -10.55 6.24
N ASN A 68 -17.79 -10.38 6.82
CA ASN A 68 -18.94 -11.22 6.50
C ASN A 68 -19.33 -11.07 5.01
N GLN A 69 -19.52 -9.84 4.52
CA GLN A 69 -19.92 -9.59 3.12
C GLN A 69 -18.91 -10.08 2.08
N GLN A 70 -17.60 -10.00 2.36
CA GLN A 70 -16.55 -10.37 1.40
C GLN A 70 -16.10 -11.84 1.50
N ILE A 71 -16.15 -12.43 2.69
CA ILE A 71 -15.56 -13.76 2.99
C ILE A 71 -16.62 -14.80 3.42
N GLY A 72 -17.75 -14.36 3.98
CA GLY A 72 -18.80 -15.26 4.51
C GLY A 72 -18.47 -15.89 5.86
N MET A 73 -17.49 -15.32 6.58
CA MET A 73 -17.11 -15.69 7.95
C MET A 73 -17.20 -14.46 8.84
N ASP A 74 -17.57 -14.64 10.10
CA ASP A 74 -17.57 -13.57 11.09
C ASP A 74 -16.13 -13.09 11.37
N TYR A 75 -15.96 -11.80 11.64
CA TYR A 75 -14.66 -11.22 12.02
C TYR A 75 -14.05 -11.89 13.26
N ASP A 76 -14.88 -12.24 14.24
CA ASP A 76 -14.44 -12.86 15.50
C ASP A 76 -13.81 -14.26 15.27
N PHE A 77 -14.16 -14.95 14.17
CA PHE A 77 -13.46 -16.17 13.76
C PHE A 77 -11.99 -15.89 13.40
N PHE A 78 -11.66 -14.73 12.84
CA PHE A 78 -10.29 -14.34 12.53
C PHE A 78 -9.53 -13.85 13.78
N VAL A 79 -10.21 -13.21 14.73
CA VAL A 79 -9.66 -12.90 16.07
C VAL A 79 -9.21 -14.18 16.78
N ASP A 80 -10.04 -15.23 16.75
CA ASP A 80 -9.69 -16.55 17.28
C ASP A 80 -8.41 -17.12 16.62
N ARG A 81 -8.28 -17.01 15.29
CA ARG A 81 -7.09 -17.53 14.57
C ARG A 81 -5.85 -16.68 14.77
N ALA A 82 -5.97 -15.36 14.87
CA ALA A 82 -4.85 -14.49 15.22
C ALA A 82 -4.29 -14.88 16.59
N THR A 83 -5.20 -15.13 17.54
CA THR A 83 -4.85 -15.59 18.88
C THR A 83 -4.22 -16.98 18.87
N GLU A 84 -4.81 -17.95 18.15
CA GLU A 84 -4.28 -19.33 18.04
C GLU A 84 -2.91 -19.39 17.36
N LEU A 85 -2.70 -18.59 16.31
CA LEU A 85 -1.53 -18.68 15.43
C LEU A 85 -0.40 -17.77 15.84
N HIS A 86 -0.67 -16.55 16.32
CA HIS A 86 0.35 -15.50 16.42
C HIS A 86 0.51 -14.88 17.83
N ALA A 87 -0.37 -15.15 18.80
CA ALA A 87 -0.26 -14.56 20.15
C ALA A 87 1.02 -14.94 20.92
N ASP A 88 1.65 -16.06 20.58
CA ASP A 88 2.93 -16.55 21.12
C ASP A 88 4.15 -15.97 20.37
N LYS A 89 3.94 -15.30 19.24
CA LYS A 89 4.96 -14.69 18.36
C LYS A 89 5.07 -13.18 18.52
N ILE A 90 4.14 -12.55 19.26
CA ILE A 90 4.21 -11.12 19.59
C ILE A 90 5.30 -10.91 20.65
N PRO A 91 6.35 -10.10 20.37
CA PRO A 91 7.39 -9.77 21.34
C PRO A 91 6.79 -9.15 22.61
N GLY A 92 7.42 -9.39 23.77
CA GLY A 92 6.88 -8.96 25.07
C GLY A 92 6.61 -7.46 25.18
N GLU A 93 7.43 -6.64 24.51
CA GLU A 93 7.21 -5.19 24.42
C GLU A 93 5.94 -4.86 23.62
N LEU A 94 5.82 -5.40 22.40
CA LEU A 94 4.67 -5.16 21.52
C LEU A 94 3.37 -5.72 22.09
N ARG A 95 3.44 -6.85 22.82
CA ARG A 95 2.33 -7.41 23.60
C ARG A 95 1.86 -6.42 24.67
N ALA A 96 2.78 -5.87 25.46
CA ALA A 96 2.44 -4.90 26.50
C ALA A 96 1.87 -3.60 25.91
N GLU A 97 2.26 -3.21 24.69
CA GLU A 97 1.62 -2.13 23.95
C GLU A 97 0.19 -2.46 23.51
N MET A 98 -0.05 -3.65 22.94
CA MET A 98 -1.40 -4.11 22.57
C MET A 98 -2.33 -4.23 23.79
N GLU A 99 -1.83 -4.76 24.91
CA GLU A 99 -2.53 -4.81 26.20
C GLU A 99 -2.82 -3.40 26.74
N GLY A 100 -1.88 -2.46 26.55
CA GLY A 100 -2.09 -1.04 26.80
C GLY A 100 -3.23 -0.45 25.95
N ILE A 101 -3.24 -0.71 24.64
CA ILE A 101 -4.31 -0.27 23.72
C ILE A 101 -5.66 -0.78 24.20
N ALA A 102 -5.77 -2.07 24.49
CA ALA A 102 -7.00 -2.69 25.02
C ALA A 102 -7.49 -2.02 26.32
N ALA A 103 -6.58 -1.72 27.25
CA ALA A 103 -6.90 -1.01 28.48
C ALA A 103 -7.34 0.45 28.24
N GLY A 104 -6.70 1.15 27.29
CA GLY A 104 -7.05 2.52 26.89
C GLY A 104 -8.43 2.60 26.24
N LEU A 105 -8.72 1.70 25.29
CA LEU A 105 -10.03 1.54 24.65
C LEU A 105 -11.12 1.31 25.73
N THR A 106 -10.87 0.34 26.62
CA THR A 106 -11.82 -0.03 27.68
C THR A 106 -12.09 1.13 28.63
N ALA A 107 -11.06 1.85 29.07
CA ALA A 107 -11.21 3.03 29.92
C ALA A 107 -11.98 4.17 29.23
N ALA A 108 -11.85 4.30 27.91
CA ALA A 108 -12.60 5.27 27.10
C ALA A 108 -14.06 4.86 26.79
N GLY A 109 -14.52 3.70 27.27
CA GLY A 109 -15.89 3.20 27.11
C GLY A 109 -16.09 2.22 25.94
N VAL A 110 -15.01 1.66 25.39
CA VAL A 110 -15.04 0.67 24.29
C VAL A 110 -14.33 -0.59 24.78
N PRO A 111 -15.06 -1.57 25.35
CA PRO A 111 -14.45 -2.81 25.85
C PRO A 111 -13.64 -3.52 24.76
N ALA A 112 -12.38 -3.84 25.08
CA ALA A 112 -11.47 -4.56 24.19
C ALA A 112 -10.48 -5.38 25.02
N SER A 113 -10.01 -6.50 24.49
CA SER A 113 -8.92 -7.32 25.03
C SER A 113 -7.66 -7.26 24.17
N PHE A 114 -6.58 -7.93 24.61
CA PHE A 114 -5.38 -8.12 23.80
C PHE A 114 -5.71 -8.83 22.47
N GLU A 115 -6.60 -9.82 22.52
CA GLU A 115 -7.04 -10.61 21.37
C GLU A 115 -7.75 -9.73 20.33
N ASP A 116 -8.62 -8.79 20.74
CA ASP A 116 -9.28 -7.85 19.82
C ASP A 116 -8.25 -6.98 19.06
N VAL A 117 -7.24 -6.46 19.79
CA VAL A 117 -6.18 -5.62 19.23
C VAL A 117 -5.25 -6.43 18.33
N LEU A 118 -4.88 -7.65 18.72
CA LEU A 118 -4.13 -8.58 17.87
C LEU A 118 -4.92 -8.89 16.59
N GLY A 119 -6.22 -9.19 16.72
CA GLY A 119 -7.10 -9.54 15.62
C GLY A 119 -7.22 -8.45 14.55
N ILE A 120 -7.29 -7.16 14.92
CA ILE A 120 -7.38 -6.08 13.92
C ILE A 120 -6.04 -5.83 13.20
N ASN A 121 -4.89 -6.08 13.86
CA ASN A 121 -3.56 -5.97 13.25
C ASN A 121 -3.30 -7.13 12.27
N ASP A 122 -3.69 -8.34 12.68
CA ASP A 122 -3.43 -9.58 11.94
C ASP A 122 -4.47 -9.85 10.83
N TRP A 123 -5.60 -9.14 10.83
CA TRP A 123 -6.72 -9.35 9.90
C TRP A 123 -6.30 -9.36 8.42
N MET A 124 -5.43 -8.42 8.00
CA MET A 124 -4.97 -8.34 6.60
C MET A 124 -4.13 -9.55 6.21
N GLU A 125 -3.27 -10.03 7.12
CA GLU A 125 -2.44 -11.20 6.86
C GLU A 125 -3.26 -12.50 6.86
N LEU A 126 -4.17 -12.65 7.83
CA LEU A 126 -5.03 -13.82 7.89
C LEU A 126 -5.99 -13.90 6.70
N THR A 127 -6.61 -12.79 6.29
CA THR A 127 -7.55 -12.81 5.17
C THR A 127 -6.85 -12.86 3.80
N GLY A 128 -5.65 -12.28 3.67
CA GLY A 128 -4.86 -12.29 2.44
C GLY A 128 -4.03 -13.55 2.20
N TYR A 129 -3.58 -14.24 3.25
CA TYR A 129 -2.56 -15.30 3.16
C TYR A 129 -2.99 -16.62 3.82
N TRP A 130 -3.40 -16.60 5.09
CA TRP A 130 -3.81 -17.81 5.81
C TRP A 130 -5.14 -18.38 5.30
N TRP A 131 -6.13 -17.52 5.05
CA TRP A 131 -7.47 -17.93 4.62
C TRP A 131 -7.48 -18.50 3.20
N PRO A 132 -6.80 -17.94 2.18
CA PRO A 132 -6.72 -18.57 0.87
C PRO A 132 -6.03 -19.94 0.90
N LYS A 133 -5.15 -20.20 1.88
CA LYS A 133 -4.53 -21.51 2.12
C LYS A 133 -5.50 -22.52 2.75
N ASN A 134 -6.30 -22.09 3.72
CA ASN A 134 -7.08 -22.98 4.59
C ASN A 134 -8.60 -23.05 4.26
N SER A 135 -9.15 -22.09 3.51
CA SER A 135 -10.56 -21.98 3.10
C SER A 135 -11.10 -23.18 2.32
N GLY A 136 -10.24 -23.99 1.70
CA GLY A 136 -10.63 -25.25 1.07
C GLY A 136 -11.25 -26.29 2.02
N ARG A 137 -11.09 -26.12 3.35
CA ARG A 137 -11.78 -26.91 4.38
C ARG A 137 -13.19 -26.42 4.68
N TYR A 138 -13.50 -25.17 4.33
CA TYR A 138 -14.73 -24.46 4.68
C TYR A 138 -15.68 -24.25 3.49
N SER A 139 -15.24 -24.55 2.26
CA SER A 139 -16.06 -24.35 1.06
C SER A 139 -16.00 -25.52 0.08
N ALA A 140 -17.13 -25.78 -0.59
CA ALA A 140 -17.18 -26.65 -1.76
C ALA A 140 -16.90 -25.90 -3.08
N LEU A 141 -16.91 -24.56 -3.08
CA LEU A 141 -17.01 -23.72 -4.28
C LEU A 141 -16.35 -22.33 -4.19
N SER A 142 -15.65 -21.96 -3.10
CA SER A 142 -15.11 -20.60 -2.96
C SER A 142 -14.04 -20.32 -4.02
N LYS A 143 -14.27 -19.27 -4.81
CA LYS A 143 -13.19 -18.60 -5.55
C LYS A 143 -12.61 -17.55 -4.61
N ALA A 144 -11.32 -17.63 -4.33
CA ALA A 144 -10.61 -16.52 -3.71
C ALA A 144 -10.80 -15.27 -4.57
N ASN A 145 -11.44 -14.24 -4.02
CA ASN A 145 -11.58 -12.96 -4.70
C ASN A 145 -10.20 -12.34 -4.88
N LEU A 146 -9.87 -11.99 -6.12
CA LEU A 146 -8.59 -11.39 -6.46
C LEU A 146 -8.61 -9.94 -5.98
N GLN A 147 -7.90 -9.67 -4.89
CA GLN A 147 -7.72 -8.32 -4.35
C GLN A 147 -7.00 -7.43 -5.38
N GLY A 148 -7.24 -6.11 -5.30
CA GLY A 148 -6.61 -5.11 -6.17
C GLY A 148 -5.08 -5.06 -6.00
N ALA A 149 -4.40 -4.38 -6.92
CA ALA A 149 -2.98 -4.08 -6.76
C ALA A 149 -2.86 -2.93 -5.73
N GLN A 150 -2.02 -3.09 -4.70
CA GLN A 150 -1.95 -2.17 -3.56
C GLN A 150 -0.75 -1.21 -3.64
N CYS A 151 -1.02 0.09 -3.65
CA CYS A 151 -0.03 1.16 -3.52
C CYS A 151 0.79 1.54 -4.78
N SER A 152 1.27 2.78 -4.82
CA SER A 152 2.30 3.26 -5.76
C SER A 152 3.28 4.18 -5.04
N ALA A 153 4.58 3.94 -5.22
CA ALA A 153 5.63 4.64 -4.49
C ALA A 153 6.83 5.00 -5.39
N PHE A 154 7.61 6.00 -4.98
CA PHE A 154 8.95 6.25 -5.52
C PHE A 154 9.91 6.78 -4.45
N LEU A 155 11.19 6.62 -4.72
CA LEU A 155 12.29 7.07 -3.86
C LEU A 155 13.45 7.53 -4.75
N ALA A 156 13.96 8.75 -4.55
CA ALA A 156 15.04 9.35 -5.34
C ALA A 156 16.12 9.96 -4.43
N THR A 157 17.35 10.06 -4.93
CA THR A 157 18.51 10.67 -4.25
C THR A 157 19.55 11.16 -5.26
N GLY A 158 20.54 11.93 -4.82
CA GLY A 158 21.69 12.33 -5.64
C GLY A 158 21.30 13.26 -6.80
N ASP A 159 21.96 13.11 -7.95
CA ASP A 159 21.81 13.98 -9.13
C ASP A 159 20.39 13.94 -9.73
N ALA A 160 19.50 13.07 -9.24
CA ALA A 160 18.08 13.05 -9.62
C ALA A 160 17.21 14.08 -8.86
N THR A 161 17.66 14.60 -7.71
CA THR A 161 16.86 15.46 -6.82
C THR A 161 17.34 16.92 -6.83
N GLU A 162 16.47 17.85 -6.42
CA GLU A 162 16.74 19.30 -6.52
C GLU A 162 17.96 19.78 -5.72
N ASP A 163 18.33 19.07 -4.64
CA ASP A 163 19.41 19.43 -3.71
C ASP A 163 20.38 18.27 -3.40
N GLY A 164 20.27 17.14 -4.12
CA GLY A 164 21.04 15.92 -3.86
C GLY A 164 20.53 15.06 -2.70
N SER A 165 19.50 15.51 -1.96
CA SER A 165 18.95 14.80 -0.81
C SER A 165 17.90 13.76 -1.20
N ILE A 166 17.42 12.98 -0.22
CA ILE A 166 16.42 11.93 -0.47
C ILE A 166 15.04 12.56 -0.62
N VAL A 167 14.29 12.13 -1.64
CA VAL A 167 12.86 12.45 -1.80
C VAL A 167 12.06 11.16 -1.96
N MET A 168 11.08 10.95 -1.08
CA MET A 168 10.17 9.80 -1.11
C MET A 168 8.72 10.25 -1.31
N GLY A 169 7.96 9.50 -2.11
CA GLY A 169 6.53 9.69 -2.27
C GLY A 169 5.78 8.37 -2.27
N HIS A 170 4.64 8.32 -1.58
CA HIS A 170 3.79 7.13 -1.48
C HIS A 170 2.30 7.48 -1.54
N THR A 171 1.49 6.68 -2.25
CA THR A 171 0.02 6.70 -2.19
C THR A 171 -0.51 5.28 -1.97
N SER A 172 -1.26 5.08 -0.88
CA SER A 172 -1.82 3.77 -0.55
C SER A 172 -3.04 3.46 -1.40
N PHE A 173 -3.14 2.23 -1.91
CA PHE A 173 -4.37 1.75 -2.57
C PHE A 173 -5.05 0.67 -1.73
N THR A 174 -6.29 0.91 -1.35
CA THR A 174 -7.11 -0.03 -0.58
C THR A 174 -8.58 0.12 -0.96
N ASP A 175 -9.44 -0.74 -0.41
CA ASP A 175 -10.88 -0.57 -0.54
C ASP A 175 -11.35 0.65 0.28
N PHE A 176 -12.24 1.48 -0.28
CA PHE A 176 -12.66 2.72 0.36
C PHE A 176 -13.41 2.53 1.70
N TRP A 177 -13.92 1.33 1.97
CA TRP A 177 -14.53 1.00 3.27
C TRP A 177 -13.47 0.81 4.37
N GLN A 178 -12.25 0.40 4.00
CA GLN A 178 -11.10 0.22 4.90
C GLN A 178 -10.34 1.55 5.02
N GLY A 179 -9.89 2.11 3.89
CA GLY A 179 -9.03 3.30 3.86
C GLY A 179 -9.64 4.57 4.45
N GLN A 180 -10.94 4.60 4.75
CA GLN A 180 -11.56 5.68 5.53
C GLN A 180 -11.06 5.75 6.99
N PHE A 181 -10.45 4.68 7.52
CA PHE A 181 -9.92 4.59 8.88
C PHE A 181 -8.38 4.67 8.95
N GLU A 182 -7.69 4.57 7.82
CA GLU A 182 -6.23 4.67 7.69
C GLU A 182 -5.75 6.13 7.77
N ASN A 183 -6.44 6.95 8.56
CA ASN A 183 -6.29 8.41 8.63
C ASN A 183 -5.55 8.88 9.89
N VAL A 184 -4.80 7.99 10.55
CA VAL A 184 -4.00 8.34 11.74
C VAL A 184 -2.57 8.62 11.30
N ILE A 185 -2.02 9.78 11.71
CA ILE A 185 -0.58 10.01 11.74
C ILE A 185 -0.13 9.84 13.18
N MET A 186 0.55 8.73 13.47
CA MET A 186 1.06 8.40 14.80
C MET A 186 2.49 8.90 14.95
N ASP A 187 2.74 9.69 15.99
CA ASP A 187 4.05 10.18 16.42
C ASP A 187 4.40 9.50 17.77
N LEU A 188 5.16 8.41 17.68
CA LEU A 188 5.42 7.49 18.78
C LEU A 188 6.86 7.67 19.26
N THR A 189 7.05 8.10 20.52
CA THR A 189 8.37 8.21 21.16
C THR A 189 8.51 7.16 22.27
N PRO A 190 9.13 6.00 22.01
CA PRO A 190 9.21 4.92 22.99
C PRO A 190 10.29 5.17 24.05
N ASP A 191 10.21 4.49 25.19
CA ASP A 191 11.31 4.44 26.17
C ASP A 191 12.57 3.71 25.65
N ASP A 192 12.41 2.83 24.65
CA ASP A 192 13.49 2.05 24.02
C ASP A 192 13.27 1.92 22.50
N GLY A 193 14.36 1.97 21.73
CA GLY A 193 14.34 2.11 20.28
C GLY A 193 14.15 3.55 19.78
N ASN A 194 13.87 3.72 18.50
CA ASN A 194 13.76 5.01 17.83
C ASN A 194 12.35 5.61 17.94
N ARG A 195 12.25 6.95 17.95
CA ARG A 195 11.00 7.66 17.66
C ARG A 195 10.52 7.32 16.25
N LEU A 196 9.21 7.19 16.06
CA LEU A 196 8.57 6.85 14.79
C LEU A 196 7.48 7.87 14.45
N VAL A 197 7.43 8.31 13.19
CA VAL A 197 6.23 8.91 12.61
C VAL A 197 5.72 8.00 11.50
N MET A 198 4.48 7.54 11.61
CA MET A 198 3.86 6.63 10.64
C MET A 198 2.42 7.03 10.29
N GLN A 199 1.97 6.67 9.09
CA GLN A 199 0.54 6.49 8.85
C GLN A 199 0.07 5.18 9.46
N THR A 200 -1.11 5.14 10.06
CA THR A 200 -1.72 3.93 10.62
C THR A 200 -3.25 4.09 10.73
N ALA A 201 -3.91 3.16 11.42
CA ALA A 201 -5.34 3.20 11.75
C ALA A 201 -5.56 2.99 13.27
N PRO A 202 -6.76 3.29 13.81
CA PRO A 202 -7.08 3.06 15.21
C PRO A 202 -6.84 1.60 15.64
N GLY A 203 -6.00 1.40 16.66
CA GLY A 203 -5.66 0.08 17.21
C GLY A 203 -4.53 -0.66 16.48
N TRP A 204 -4.04 -0.14 15.35
CA TRP A 204 -2.90 -0.73 14.65
C TRP A 204 -1.57 -0.34 15.29
N VAL A 205 -0.75 -1.32 15.68
CA VAL A 205 0.61 -1.10 16.19
C VAL A 205 1.63 -0.93 15.07
N ALA A 206 1.26 -1.30 13.84
CA ALA A 206 2.08 -1.13 12.64
C ALA A 206 1.43 -0.14 11.66
N SER A 207 2.16 0.20 10.59
CA SER A 207 1.65 1.14 9.59
C SER A 207 0.59 0.50 8.69
N MET A 208 0.85 -0.72 8.17
CA MET A 208 0.02 -1.55 7.25
C MET A 208 -0.35 -0.91 5.90
N THR A 209 -0.40 0.42 5.86
CA THR A 209 -0.22 1.27 4.68
C THR A 209 1.26 1.53 4.40
N ASP A 210 2.13 1.07 5.30
CA ASP A 210 3.58 1.14 5.26
C ASP A 210 4.15 2.45 4.70
N PHE A 211 4.08 3.46 5.57
CA PHE A 211 4.81 4.71 5.44
C PHE A 211 5.39 5.09 6.81
N TRP A 212 6.71 5.09 6.91
CA TRP A 212 7.45 5.24 8.17
C TRP A 212 8.58 6.25 8.04
N LEU A 213 8.75 7.07 9.08
CA LEU A 213 9.93 7.89 9.36
C LEU A 213 10.50 7.45 10.72
N THR A 214 11.81 7.25 10.81
CA THR A 214 12.45 6.75 12.05
C THR A 214 13.51 7.71 12.58
N GLY A 215 13.69 7.73 13.91
CA GLY A 215 14.69 8.55 14.60
C GLY A 215 16.12 8.21 14.22
N ALA A 216 16.34 7.05 13.58
CA ALA A 216 17.62 6.68 13.01
C ALA A 216 17.92 7.36 11.66
N GLY A 217 16.97 8.13 11.10
CA GLY A 217 17.10 8.77 9.78
C GLY A 217 16.65 7.88 8.62
N LEU A 218 15.86 6.83 8.88
CA LEU A 218 15.28 5.99 7.83
C LEU A 218 13.91 6.51 7.41
N ALA A 219 13.66 6.53 6.10
CA ALA A 219 12.33 6.65 5.52
C ALA A 219 12.01 5.35 4.78
N VAL A 220 10.87 4.74 5.11
CA VAL A 220 10.48 3.42 4.60
C VAL A 220 9.07 3.47 4.05
N SER A 221 8.88 2.87 2.88
CA SER A 221 7.56 2.59 2.32
C SER A 221 7.60 1.34 1.44
N GLU A 222 6.47 0.94 0.86
CA GLU A 222 6.37 -0.30 0.07
C GLU A 222 5.37 -0.21 -1.09
N THR A 223 5.33 -1.27 -1.90
CA THR A 223 4.11 -1.64 -2.65
C THR A 223 3.98 -3.15 -2.68
N THR A 224 2.79 -3.68 -2.39
CA THR A 224 2.58 -5.12 -2.18
C THR A 224 2.82 -5.91 -3.46
N ILE A 225 3.43 -7.09 -3.42
CA ILE A 225 3.75 -7.83 -4.63
C ILE A 225 2.46 -8.44 -5.23
N SER A 226 2.00 -7.85 -6.33
CA SER A 226 0.74 -8.26 -6.97
C SER A 226 0.86 -9.61 -7.67
N GLY A 227 -0.11 -10.48 -7.37
CA GLY A 227 -0.15 -11.83 -7.92
C GLY A 227 0.71 -12.81 -7.14
N TYR A 228 1.32 -12.40 -6.03
CA TYR A 228 2.00 -13.31 -5.13
C TYR A 228 1.05 -14.46 -4.70
N GLU A 229 1.52 -15.70 -4.79
CA GLU A 229 0.77 -16.90 -4.45
C GLU A 229 1.21 -17.46 -3.08
N GLY A 230 1.67 -16.58 -2.20
CA GLY A 230 2.23 -16.87 -0.87
C GLY A 230 1.42 -17.83 -0.02
N ALA A 231 0.08 -17.80 -0.11
CA ALA A 231 -0.81 -18.75 0.54
C ALA A 231 -0.41 -20.24 0.29
N LYS A 232 0.25 -20.58 -0.81
CA LYS A 232 0.76 -21.94 -1.07
C LYS A 232 1.95 -22.34 -0.17
N GLY A 233 2.73 -21.36 0.29
CA GLY A 233 3.94 -21.55 1.10
C GLY A 233 3.88 -20.96 2.52
N TYR A 234 2.88 -20.13 2.81
CA TYR A 234 2.71 -19.37 4.06
C TYR A 234 2.96 -20.24 5.30
N ASP A 235 3.90 -19.83 6.14
CA ASP A 235 4.39 -20.62 7.28
C ASP A 235 3.75 -20.14 8.59
N GLU A 236 2.67 -20.82 8.98
CA GLU A 236 1.91 -20.59 10.22
C GLU A 236 2.74 -20.72 11.52
N THR A 237 3.98 -21.21 11.44
CA THR A 237 4.88 -21.32 12.60
C THR A 237 5.80 -20.11 12.78
N ARG A 238 5.72 -19.13 11.89
CA ARG A 238 6.64 -17.99 11.78
C ARG A 238 5.95 -16.63 12.01
N VAL A 239 6.75 -15.57 12.10
CA VAL A 239 6.34 -14.25 12.61
C VAL A 239 5.56 -13.46 11.55
N PRO A 240 4.36 -12.93 11.87
CA PRO A 240 3.58 -12.11 10.95
C PRO A 240 4.29 -10.82 10.57
N GLU A 241 3.95 -10.28 9.41
CA GLU A 241 4.65 -9.15 8.82
C GLU A 241 4.61 -7.90 9.69
N PHE A 242 3.44 -7.55 10.24
CA PHE A 242 3.26 -6.31 10.99
C PHE A 242 4.18 -6.22 12.22
N VAL A 243 4.52 -7.38 12.82
CA VAL A 243 5.51 -7.47 13.91
C VAL A 243 6.91 -7.18 13.38
N ARG A 244 7.30 -7.86 12.29
CA ARG A 244 8.62 -7.71 11.66
C ARG A 244 8.87 -6.28 11.17
N ALA A 245 7.88 -5.63 10.57
CA ALA A 245 7.99 -4.24 10.13
C ALA A 245 7.98 -3.25 11.28
N ARG A 246 7.17 -3.47 12.32
CA ARG A 246 7.20 -2.61 13.52
C ARG A 246 8.55 -2.71 14.25
N GLU A 247 9.09 -3.92 14.42
CA GLU A 247 10.44 -4.10 14.99
C GLU A 247 11.52 -3.47 14.09
N ALA A 248 11.46 -3.68 12.76
CA ALA A 248 12.43 -3.09 11.84
C ALA A 248 12.37 -1.56 11.84
N ALA A 249 11.19 -0.95 11.84
CA ALA A 249 11.04 0.49 11.95
C ALA A 249 11.55 1.04 13.29
N GLN A 250 11.20 0.40 14.41
CA GLN A 250 11.58 0.86 15.75
C GLN A 250 13.08 0.69 16.03
N TYR A 251 13.71 -0.40 15.59
CA TYR A 251 15.05 -0.79 16.04
C TYR A 251 16.15 -0.72 14.98
N ALA A 252 15.84 -0.64 13.68
CA ALA A 252 16.88 -0.52 12.66
C ALA A 252 17.62 0.82 12.74
N HIS A 253 18.95 0.78 12.70
CA HIS A 253 19.78 1.98 12.55
C HIS A 253 20.30 2.21 11.14
N ASP A 254 20.19 1.26 10.22
CA ASP A 254 20.55 1.42 8.81
C ASP A 254 19.74 0.46 7.90
N ILE A 255 19.97 0.53 6.59
CA ILE A 255 19.30 -0.31 5.59
C ILE A 255 19.62 -1.80 5.77
N ASP A 256 20.85 -2.17 6.16
CA ASP A 256 21.20 -3.59 6.34
C ASP A 256 20.51 -4.18 7.56
N GLN A 257 20.50 -3.48 8.69
CA GLN A 257 19.78 -3.93 9.89
C GLN A 257 18.27 -3.95 9.66
N TRP A 258 17.71 -2.99 8.91
CA TRP A 258 16.29 -3.00 8.54
C TRP A 258 15.94 -4.26 7.74
N VAL A 259 16.77 -4.62 6.75
CA VAL A 259 16.63 -5.84 5.95
C VAL A 259 16.84 -7.12 6.77
N GLU A 260 17.73 -7.10 7.76
CA GLU A 260 17.91 -8.22 8.69
C GLU A 260 16.66 -8.45 9.54
N ILE A 261 16.14 -7.41 10.18
CA ILE A 261 14.98 -7.51 11.09
C ILE A 261 13.71 -7.90 10.33
N ILE A 262 13.38 -7.22 9.21
CA ILE A 262 12.17 -7.53 8.44
C ILE A 262 12.16 -8.98 7.93
N ASN A 263 13.34 -9.58 7.69
CA ASN A 263 13.46 -10.94 7.17
C ASN A 263 13.60 -12.00 8.28
N SER A 264 13.86 -11.58 9.52
CA SER A 264 13.85 -12.45 10.69
C SER A 264 12.48 -13.09 10.86
N GLY A 265 12.42 -14.42 10.88
CA GLY A 265 11.15 -15.14 11.02
C GLY A 265 10.13 -14.89 9.89
N ASN A 266 10.55 -14.46 8.69
CA ASN A 266 9.67 -14.25 7.54
C ASN A 266 8.79 -15.49 7.25
N ASN A 267 7.46 -15.30 7.34
CA ASN A 267 6.43 -16.31 7.16
C ASN A 267 5.78 -16.32 5.77
N GLY A 268 6.13 -15.38 4.89
CA GLY A 268 5.50 -15.20 3.59
C GLY A 268 4.12 -14.53 3.64
N GLY A 269 3.71 -14.00 4.79
CA GLY A 269 2.67 -12.98 4.93
C GLY A 269 3.15 -11.63 4.40
N TYR A 270 2.20 -10.86 3.87
CA TYR A 270 2.37 -9.51 3.33
C TYR A 270 3.69 -9.27 2.56
N ALA A 271 3.86 -10.01 1.46
CA ALA A 271 5.06 -9.95 0.62
C ALA A 271 5.10 -8.67 -0.24
N CYS A 272 6.12 -7.85 -0.04
CA CYS A 272 6.17 -6.48 -0.54
C CYS A 272 7.50 -6.11 -1.22
N SER A 273 7.46 -5.06 -2.05
CA SER A 273 8.65 -4.38 -2.59
C SER A 273 8.89 -3.11 -1.78
N TRP A 274 9.76 -3.20 -0.77
CA TRP A 274 10.11 -2.12 0.14
C TRP A 274 11.07 -1.12 -0.51
N LEU A 275 10.81 0.17 -0.32
CA LEU A 275 11.69 1.29 -0.66
C LEU A 275 12.21 1.90 0.65
N ILE A 276 13.52 1.96 0.81
CA ILE A 276 14.19 2.35 2.05
C ILE A 276 15.21 3.44 1.72
N GLY A 277 15.11 4.61 2.33
CA GLY A 277 16.11 5.68 2.23
C GLY A 277 16.78 5.95 3.58
N ASP A 278 18.10 6.12 3.59
CA ASP A 278 18.89 6.51 4.76
C ASP A 278 19.49 7.90 4.55
N ILE A 279 18.99 8.91 5.28
CA ILE A 279 19.41 10.30 5.10
C ILE A 279 20.84 10.58 5.58
N LYS A 280 21.45 9.69 6.36
CA LYS A 280 22.82 9.86 6.88
C LYS A 280 23.87 9.52 5.83
N THR A 281 23.53 8.61 4.92
CA THR A 281 24.40 8.15 3.83
C THR A 281 23.97 8.74 2.47
N GLY A 282 22.72 9.19 2.35
CA GLY A 282 22.08 9.52 1.07
C GLY A 282 21.71 8.29 0.26
N GLU A 283 21.88 7.08 0.81
CA GLU A 283 21.64 5.83 0.10
C GLU A 283 20.14 5.50 0.06
N ILE A 284 19.70 4.98 -1.09
CA ILE A 284 18.36 4.43 -1.28
C ILE A 284 18.45 2.96 -1.70
N ALA A 285 17.47 2.16 -1.28
CA ALA A 285 17.38 0.76 -1.60
C ALA A 285 15.96 0.36 -2.02
N ARG A 286 15.87 -0.67 -2.86
CA ARG A 286 14.68 -1.49 -3.05
C ARG A 286 14.95 -2.90 -2.55
N TYR A 287 14.18 -3.34 -1.57
CA TYR A 287 14.20 -4.70 -1.03
C TYR A 287 12.90 -5.43 -1.38
N GLU A 288 12.99 -6.46 -2.22
CA GLU A 288 11.84 -7.29 -2.57
C GLU A 288 11.84 -8.55 -1.71
N GLN A 289 10.75 -8.74 -0.95
CA GLN A 289 10.61 -9.83 0.02
C GLN A 289 9.54 -10.83 -0.44
N GLY A 290 9.98 -11.91 -1.09
CA GLY A 290 9.22 -13.16 -1.16
C GLY A 290 9.44 -14.03 0.08
N LEU A 291 8.84 -15.22 0.09
CA LEU A 291 9.08 -16.25 1.10
C LEU A 291 10.37 -17.03 0.78
N LEU A 292 10.54 -17.43 -0.49
CA LEU A 292 11.64 -18.27 -0.96
C LEU A 292 12.80 -17.46 -1.53
N TYR A 293 12.51 -16.30 -2.12
CA TYR A 293 13.52 -15.44 -2.71
C TYR A 293 13.41 -14.01 -2.17
N GLN A 294 14.57 -13.42 -1.91
CA GLN A 294 14.71 -12.02 -1.53
C GLN A 294 15.73 -11.34 -2.46
N SER A 295 15.58 -10.03 -2.65
CA SER A 295 16.42 -9.24 -3.56
C SER A 295 16.65 -7.85 -2.99
N LEU A 296 17.91 -7.46 -2.80
CA LEU A 296 18.29 -6.11 -2.35
C LEU A 296 19.05 -5.39 -3.47
N THR A 297 18.52 -4.26 -3.92
CA THR A 297 19.19 -3.37 -4.89
C THR A 297 19.42 -2.02 -4.22
N ARG A 298 20.63 -1.47 -4.34
CA ARG A 298 21.08 -0.25 -3.66
C ARG A 298 21.54 0.81 -4.68
N LYS A 299 21.42 2.09 -4.32
CA LYS A 299 21.86 3.26 -5.11
C LYS A 299 22.27 4.40 -4.17
N ALA A 300 23.38 5.06 -4.49
CA ALA A 300 23.75 6.36 -3.91
C ALA A 300 23.34 7.54 -4.82
N ASP A 301 22.78 7.25 -6.00
CA ASP A 301 22.38 8.23 -7.01
C ASP A 301 21.24 7.66 -7.89
N GLY A 302 20.31 8.53 -8.31
CA GLY A 302 19.13 8.19 -9.09
C GLY A 302 17.93 7.73 -8.24
N TYR A 303 17.04 6.92 -8.84
CA TYR A 303 15.74 6.59 -8.24
C TYR A 303 15.31 5.12 -8.34
N PHE A 304 14.38 4.73 -7.46
CA PHE A 304 13.58 3.51 -7.49
C PHE A 304 12.08 3.85 -7.49
N PHE A 305 11.23 2.90 -7.89
CA PHE A 305 9.78 3.02 -7.79
C PHE A 305 9.12 1.66 -7.51
N GLY A 306 7.93 1.74 -6.93
CA GLY A 306 7.01 0.65 -6.63
C GLY A 306 5.70 0.82 -7.41
N ASP A 307 5.30 -0.26 -8.06
CA ASP A 307 4.15 -0.38 -8.97
C ASP A 307 3.46 -1.75 -8.84
N ASN A 308 3.65 -2.41 -7.69
CA ASN A 308 3.30 -3.81 -7.40
C ASN A 308 3.99 -4.87 -8.27
N ALA A 309 4.86 -4.51 -9.21
CA ALA A 309 5.42 -5.44 -10.18
C ALA A 309 6.78 -5.96 -9.67
N PRO A 310 6.91 -7.24 -9.27
CA PRO A 310 8.16 -7.76 -8.74
C PRO A 310 9.25 -7.73 -9.81
N TRP A 311 10.39 -7.13 -9.50
CA TRP A 311 11.52 -6.92 -10.40
C TRP A 311 12.42 -8.16 -10.49
N ASP A 312 12.66 -8.82 -9.37
CA ASP A 312 13.41 -10.08 -9.32
C ASP A 312 12.68 -11.16 -10.13
N PRO A 313 13.31 -11.73 -11.15
CA PRO A 313 12.68 -12.75 -11.99
C PRO A 313 12.38 -14.05 -11.23
N ARG A 314 12.99 -14.31 -10.08
CA ARG A 314 12.70 -15.48 -9.24
C ARG A 314 11.37 -15.28 -8.52
N ILE A 315 11.23 -14.19 -7.77
CA ILE A 315 9.96 -13.83 -7.09
C ILE A 315 8.83 -13.75 -8.13
N ARG A 316 9.04 -13.00 -9.23
CA ARG A 316 8.03 -12.79 -10.29
C ARG A 316 7.53 -14.07 -10.98
N ASN A 317 8.38 -15.07 -11.19
CA ASN A 317 8.01 -16.25 -11.99
C ASN A 317 7.88 -17.54 -11.17
N LEU A 318 8.35 -17.59 -9.93
CA LEU A 318 8.34 -18.78 -9.07
C LEU A 318 7.42 -18.63 -7.84
N GLU A 319 7.15 -17.40 -7.40
CA GLU A 319 6.29 -17.12 -6.24
C GLU A 319 5.02 -16.34 -6.60
N CYS A 320 4.90 -15.85 -7.85
CA CYS A 320 3.75 -15.07 -8.32
C CYS A 320 3.09 -15.68 -9.56
N ARG A 321 1.76 -15.51 -9.67
CA ARG A 321 1.04 -15.59 -10.96
C ARG A 321 1.28 -14.31 -11.76
N ALA A 322 1.17 -14.40 -13.09
CA ALA A 322 1.40 -13.26 -13.96
C ALA A 322 0.34 -12.16 -13.77
N THR A 323 0.80 -10.92 -13.54
CA THR A 323 -0.03 -9.70 -13.37
C THR A 323 0.25 -8.63 -14.42
N GLY A 324 0.90 -9.01 -15.53
CA GLY A 324 1.15 -8.12 -16.67
C GLY A 324 2.39 -7.22 -16.52
N PHE A 325 3.48 -7.71 -15.92
CA PHE A 325 4.75 -6.96 -15.75
C PHE A 325 5.25 -6.25 -17.03
N ASN A 326 5.00 -6.83 -18.22
CA ASN A 326 5.33 -6.23 -19.52
C ASN A 326 4.08 -5.89 -20.36
N ASP A 327 2.88 -5.90 -19.78
CA ASP A 327 1.63 -5.62 -20.48
C ASP A 327 1.06 -4.28 -20.00
N ILE A 328 1.24 -3.25 -20.82
CA ILE A 328 0.76 -1.89 -20.54
C ILE A 328 -0.76 -1.79 -20.32
N ARG A 329 -1.54 -2.82 -20.69
CA ARG A 329 -2.99 -2.89 -20.44
C ARG A 329 -3.31 -3.21 -18.97
N SER A 330 -2.39 -3.83 -18.24
CA SER A 330 -2.56 -4.13 -16.81
C SER A 330 -2.18 -2.92 -15.95
N PRO A 331 -2.76 -2.78 -14.74
CA PRO A 331 -2.36 -1.75 -13.77
C PRO A 331 -0.85 -1.66 -13.53
N ASN A 332 -0.17 -2.80 -13.47
CA ASN A 332 1.24 -2.88 -13.10
C ASN A 332 2.11 -2.50 -14.30
N GLY A 333 1.85 -3.08 -15.48
CA GLY A 333 2.58 -2.74 -16.68
C GLY A 333 2.40 -1.27 -17.10
N ALA A 334 1.20 -0.71 -16.91
CA ALA A 334 0.92 0.71 -17.16
C ALA A 334 1.72 1.64 -16.23
N ARG A 335 1.62 1.42 -14.92
CA ARG A 335 2.32 2.24 -13.92
C ARG A 335 3.83 2.10 -14.03
N ARG A 336 4.36 0.92 -14.40
CA ARG A 336 5.79 0.75 -14.69
C ARG A 336 6.28 1.68 -15.81
N VAL A 337 5.54 1.74 -16.91
CA VAL A 337 5.84 2.67 -18.02
C VAL A 337 5.67 4.11 -17.55
N ARG A 338 4.63 4.42 -16.77
CA ARG A 338 4.34 5.79 -16.35
C ARG A 338 5.34 6.33 -15.33
N TRP A 339 5.79 5.53 -14.36
CA TRP A 339 6.87 5.89 -13.44
C TRP A 339 8.18 6.17 -14.17
N GLN A 340 8.54 5.33 -15.16
CA GLN A 340 9.74 5.56 -15.97
C GLN A 340 9.69 6.88 -16.75
N GLN A 341 8.52 7.26 -17.27
CA GLN A 341 8.32 8.57 -17.90
C GLN A 341 8.44 9.71 -16.88
N LEU A 342 7.66 9.65 -15.80
CA LEU A 342 7.61 10.73 -14.80
C LEU A 342 8.97 11.00 -14.14
N LEU A 343 9.70 9.95 -13.77
CA LEU A 343 11.01 10.10 -13.12
C LEU A 343 12.08 10.58 -14.09
N ALA A 344 12.01 10.22 -15.38
CA ALA A 344 12.89 10.77 -16.41
C ALA A 344 12.53 12.21 -16.81
N ASP A 345 11.25 12.56 -16.85
CA ASP A 345 10.76 13.92 -17.12
C ASP A 345 11.13 14.91 -15.99
N HIS A 346 11.39 14.41 -14.77
CA HIS A 346 11.74 15.17 -13.57
C HIS A 346 13.19 14.99 -13.11
N ASP A 347 14.03 14.25 -13.84
CA ASP A 347 15.42 13.96 -13.45
C ASP A 347 16.23 15.25 -13.23
N GLY A 348 17.01 15.32 -12.14
CA GLY A 348 17.69 16.52 -11.65
C GLY A 348 16.78 17.59 -11.03
N HIS A 349 15.47 17.34 -10.94
CA HIS A 349 14.46 18.29 -10.49
C HIS A 349 13.38 17.61 -9.63
N ILE A 350 13.67 16.45 -9.02
CA ILE A 350 12.77 15.80 -8.09
C ILE A 350 12.87 16.50 -6.72
N GLY A 351 11.91 17.39 -6.45
CA GLY A 351 11.65 17.97 -5.14
C GLY A 351 10.21 17.74 -4.68
N THR A 352 9.81 18.36 -3.56
CA THR A 352 8.49 18.14 -2.93
C THR A 352 7.32 18.40 -3.88
N ASP A 353 7.42 19.42 -4.74
CA ASP A 353 6.34 19.78 -5.68
C ASP A 353 6.27 18.87 -6.90
N ALA A 354 7.41 18.35 -7.39
CA ALA A 354 7.45 17.32 -8.41
C ALA A 354 6.84 16.02 -7.87
N ALA A 355 7.27 15.60 -6.67
CA ALA A 355 6.76 14.42 -5.97
C ALA A 355 5.22 14.41 -5.82
N ARG A 356 4.64 15.52 -5.35
CA ARG A 356 3.17 15.69 -5.25
C ARG A 356 2.47 15.52 -6.59
N ARG A 357 3.03 16.10 -7.67
CA ARG A 357 2.44 16.02 -9.02
C ARG A 357 2.55 14.62 -9.61
N MET A 358 3.63 13.89 -9.34
CA MET A 358 3.79 12.50 -9.76
C MET A 358 2.79 11.57 -9.07
N LEU A 359 2.60 11.69 -7.75
CA LEU A 359 1.58 10.90 -7.03
C LEU A 359 0.15 11.23 -7.49
N ALA A 360 -0.11 12.49 -7.86
CA ALA A 360 -1.37 12.94 -8.44
C ALA A 360 -1.58 12.58 -9.94
N ASP A 361 -0.66 11.84 -10.57
CA ASP A 361 -0.73 11.62 -12.02
C ASP A 361 -1.85 10.64 -12.42
N THR A 362 -2.70 11.13 -13.32
CA THR A 362 -3.87 10.44 -13.90
C THR A 362 -3.72 10.22 -15.41
N PHE A 363 -2.49 10.13 -15.92
CA PHE A 363 -2.22 9.84 -17.32
C PHE A 363 -2.17 8.32 -17.56
N ASP A 364 -3.12 7.81 -18.35
CA ASP A 364 -3.23 6.39 -18.64
C ASP A 364 -2.28 6.03 -19.79
N ALA A 365 -1.14 5.42 -19.45
CA ALA A 365 -0.06 5.13 -20.40
C ALA A 365 -0.47 4.18 -21.55
N TYR A 366 -1.53 3.38 -21.38
CA TYR A 366 -2.08 2.54 -22.45
C TYR A 366 -2.94 3.35 -23.43
N LEU A 367 -3.76 4.26 -22.89
CA LEU A 367 -4.68 5.08 -23.70
C LEU A 367 -3.99 6.30 -24.33
N GLY A 368 -2.89 6.78 -23.76
CA GLY A 368 -2.11 7.91 -24.27
C GLY A 368 -2.69 9.29 -23.94
N TYR A 369 -3.60 9.38 -22.97
CA TYR A 369 -4.19 10.63 -22.50
C TYR A 369 -4.57 10.57 -21.01
N ARG A 370 -4.91 11.72 -20.41
CA ARG A 370 -5.40 11.78 -19.01
C ARG A 370 -6.76 11.10 -18.91
N ASN A 371 -6.79 9.97 -18.22
CA ASN A 371 -7.98 9.18 -17.97
C ASN A 371 -7.77 8.46 -16.63
N PRO A 372 -8.23 9.03 -15.49
CA PRO A 372 -8.08 8.39 -14.19
C PRO A 372 -8.69 6.98 -14.21
N SER A 373 -7.88 5.96 -13.91
CA SER A 373 -8.25 4.55 -14.13
C SER A 373 -7.53 3.62 -13.16
N ALA A 374 -7.68 2.31 -13.29
CA ALA A 374 -6.86 1.34 -12.53
C ALA A 374 -5.38 1.35 -12.99
N ARG A 375 -5.06 1.97 -14.12
CA ARG A 375 -3.70 2.03 -14.72
C ARG A 375 -2.88 3.25 -14.33
N THR A 376 -3.45 4.21 -13.60
CA THR A 376 -2.80 5.50 -13.27
C THR A 376 -2.09 5.50 -11.90
N ILE A 377 -1.13 6.41 -11.70
CA ILE A 377 -0.35 6.52 -10.45
C ILE A 377 -1.25 6.93 -9.27
N CYS A 378 -2.15 7.89 -9.48
CA CYS A 378 -3.35 7.99 -8.66
C CYS A 378 -4.39 7.02 -9.22
N SER A 379 -4.63 5.86 -8.59
CA SER A 379 -5.52 4.83 -9.14
C SER A 379 -6.99 5.06 -8.79
N HIS A 380 -7.87 4.89 -9.79
CA HIS A 380 -9.30 5.17 -9.75
C HIS A 380 -10.09 3.94 -10.27
N TYR A 381 -10.07 2.81 -9.56
CA TYR A 381 -10.78 1.59 -10.01
C TYR A 381 -12.29 1.82 -10.08
N ASP A 382 -12.85 2.68 -9.23
CA ASP A 382 -14.29 3.03 -9.19
C ASP A 382 -14.77 3.84 -10.41
N ALA A 383 -13.83 4.38 -11.19
CA ALA A 383 -14.09 5.11 -12.42
C ALA A 383 -13.78 4.28 -13.68
N ASP A 384 -13.03 3.19 -13.55
CA ASP A 384 -12.53 2.38 -14.67
C ASP A 384 -13.52 1.26 -15.05
N PRO A 385 -13.98 1.17 -16.30
CA PRO A 385 -14.65 -0.02 -16.82
C PRO A 385 -13.73 -1.24 -16.97
N CYS A 386 -12.42 -1.10 -16.68
CA CYS A 386 -11.41 -2.16 -16.66
C CYS A 386 -11.32 -2.93 -17.99
N GLN A 387 -11.48 -2.20 -19.09
CA GLN A 387 -11.44 -2.80 -20.43
C GLN A 387 -10.06 -3.37 -20.74
N PHE A 388 -10.05 -4.61 -21.25
CA PHE A 388 -8.87 -5.36 -21.68
C PHE A 388 -7.87 -5.70 -20.56
N ASN A 389 -8.32 -5.76 -19.31
CA ASN A 389 -7.58 -6.33 -18.19
C ASN A 389 -8.51 -7.22 -17.33
N ASP A 390 -7.92 -7.92 -16.35
CA ASP A 390 -8.63 -8.87 -15.48
C ASP A 390 -8.99 -8.30 -14.10
N VAL A 391 -8.94 -6.97 -13.90
CA VAL A 391 -9.37 -6.35 -12.63
C VAL A 391 -10.87 -6.02 -12.66
N ILE A 392 -11.50 -5.99 -11.48
CA ILE A 392 -12.95 -5.82 -11.34
C ILE A 392 -13.35 -4.40 -11.82
N PRO A 393 -14.27 -4.26 -12.79
CA PRO A 393 -14.79 -2.96 -13.23
C PRO A 393 -15.50 -2.21 -12.09
N PHE A 394 -15.24 -0.91 -11.98
CA PHE A 394 -15.87 -0.01 -11.00
C PHE A 394 -15.74 -0.45 -9.52
N ALA A 395 -14.69 -1.20 -9.18
CA ALA A 395 -14.44 -1.63 -7.81
C ALA A 395 -14.27 -0.41 -6.87
N PRO A 396 -14.80 -0.44 -5.63
CA PRO A 396 -14.67 0.66 -4.66
C PRO A 396 -13.26 0.70 -4.02
N HIS A 397 -12.24 0.84 -4.87
CA HIS A 397 -10.83 0.65 -4.56
C HIS A 397 -9.96 1.69 -5.27
N GLY A 398 -8.76 1.94 -4.75
CA GLY A 398 -7.75 2.79 -5.37
C GLY A 398 -7.09 3.73 -4.37
N SER A 399 -6.52 4.83 -4.85
CA SER A 399 -5.83 5.83 -4.01
C SER A 399 -6.73 6.35 -2.88
N VAL A 400 -6.25 6.25 -1.64
CA VAL A 400 -6.92 6.80 -0.44
C VAL A 400 -6.15 7.91 0.26
N ASP A 401 -4.89 8.12 -0.11
CA ASP A 401 -4.02 9.18 0.45
C ASP A 401 -2.91 9.60 -0.53
N ALA A 402 -2.07 10.54 -0.11
CA ALA A 402 -0.71 10.71 -0.60
C ALA A 402 0.22 11.27 0.48
N LYS A 403 1.47 10.81 0.53
CA LYS A 403 2.52 11.26 1.46
C LYS A 403 3.78 11.59 0.67
N VAL A 404 4.44 12.70 1.01
CA VAL A 404 5.73 13.13 0.43
C VAL A 404 6.65 13.63 1.54
N VAL A 405 7.93 13.24 1.48
CA VAL A 405 9.00 13.72 2.37
C VAL A 405 10.31 13.94 1.61
N THR A 406 11.08 14.92 2.08
CA THR A 406 12.50 15.17 1.76
C THR A 406 13.39 14.75 2.93
N SER A 407 14.73 14.69 2.78
CA SER A 407 15.64 14.48 3.92
C SER A 407 15.38 15.45 5.09
N SER A 408 15.02 16.70 4.80
CA SER A 408 14.70 17.71 5.83
C SER A 408 13.38 17.43 6.56
N ASP A 409 12.39 16.87 5.87
CA ASP A 409 11.14 16.41 6.49
C ASP A 409 11.40 15.18 7.36
N ILE A 410 12.24 14.23 6.90
CA ILE A 410 12.62 13.01 7.64
C ILE A 410 13.37 13.38 8.93
N GLU A 411 14.40 14.24 8.86
CA GLU A 411 15.16 14.70 10.02
C GLU A 411 14.26 15.43 11.05
N SER A 412 13.30 16.22 10.57
CA SER A 412 12.39 16.98 11.44
C SER A 412 11.12 16.22 11.87
N MET A 413 10.96 14.95 11.47
CA MET A 413 9.78 14.12 11.75
C MET A 413 8.47 14.75 11.24
N HIS A 414 8.53 15.34 10.04
CA HIS A 414 7.41 15.94 9.33
C HIS A 414 7.08 15.17 8.06
N LEU A 415 5.85 15.37 7.55
CA LEU A 415 5.48 14.91 6.21
C LEU A 415 4.41 15.80 5.58
N TRP A 416 4.38 15.79 4.25
CA TRP A 416 3.32 16.40 3.46
C TRP A 416 2.27 15.35 3.13
N ALA A 417 1.15 15.39 3.84
CA ALA A 417 0.10 14.37 3.73
C ALA A 417 -1.21 14.94 3.15
N ARG A 418 -1.89 14.14 2.32
CA ARG A 418 -3.25 14.35 1.85
C ARG A 418 -4.09 13.12 2.17
N PHE A 419 -5.22 13.32 2.85
CA PHE A 419 -6.22 12.27 3.03
C PHE A 419 -7.28 12.33 1.91
N GLY A 420 -7.73 11.16 1.44
CA GLY A 420 -8.39 11.01 0.14
C GLY A 420 -7.38 11.02 -1.03
N ARG A 421 -7.88 10.72 -2.24
CA ARG A 421 -7.07 10.52 -3.47
C ARG A 421 -5.94 11.52 -3.64
N ALA A 422 -4.78 11.03 -4.10
CA ALA A 422 -3.61 11.83 -4.40
C ALA A 422 -3.88 13.01 -5.37
N ASP A 423 -4.70 12.78 -6.41
CA ASP A 423 -5.11 13.82 -7.38
C ASP A 423 -6.14 14.83 -6.82
N GLY A 424 -6.75 14.49 -5.69
CA GLY A 424 -7.78 15.26 -5.02
C GLY A 424 -9.19 15.17 -5.58
N ALA A 425 -9.46 14.25 -6.49
CA ALA A 425 -10.83 13.96 -6.93
C ALA A 425 -11.67 13.36 -5.79
N ARG A 426 -12.98 13.69 -5.78
CA ARG A 426 -13.94 13.12 -4.83
C ARG A 426 -14.40 11.74 -5.31
N VAL A 427 -14.54 10.78 -4.39
CA VAL A 427 -15.18 9.49 -4.66
C VAL A 427 -16.65 9.70 -5.04
N HIS A 428 -17.08 9.20 -6.20
CA HIS A 428 -18.44 9.45 -6.71
C HIS A 428 -19.41 8.30 -6.38
N ARG A 429 -20.07 8.40 -5.22
CA ARG A 429 -21.04 7.42 -4.65
C ARG A 429 -22.09 6.89 -5.66
N ARG A 430 -22.51 7.67 -6.66
CA ARG A 430 -23.48 7.24 -7.69
C ARG A 430 -22.97 6.18 -8.68
N ARG A 431 -21.65 5.96 -8.81
CA ARG A 431 -21.08 4.87 -9.64
C ARG A 431 -20.81 3.60 -8.83
N VAL A 432 -20.42 3.75 -7.56
CA VAL A 432 -20.16 2.63 -6.63
C VAL A 432 -21.45 1.89 -6.22
N SER A 433 -22.57 2.63 -6.08
CA SER A 433 -23.84 2.11 -5.55
C SER A 433 -24.52 0.99 -6.36
N SER A 434 -24.05 0.65 -7.56
CA SER A 434 -24.58 -0.48 -8.35
C SER A 434 -23.83 -1.79 -8.15
N TYR A 435 -22.70 -1.78 -7.43
CA TYR A 435 -21.82 -2.95 -7.25
C TYR A 435 -21.37 -3.21 -5.80
N ALA A 436 -21.49 -2.24 -4.89
CA ALA A 436 -21.17 -2.42 -3.47
C ALA A 436 -22.36 -2.95 -2.64
N PRO A 437 -22.13 -3.76 -1.59
CA PRO A 437 -23.16 -4.06 -0.58
C PRO A 437 -23.62 -2.77 0.13
N PRO A 438 -24.82 -2.75 0.75
CA PRO A 438 -25.45 -1.53 1.26
C PRO A 438 -24.84 -1.04 2.59
N VAL A 439 -23.57 -0.64 2.57
CA VAL A 439 -22.89 0.03 3.69
C VAL A 439 -22.83 1.54 3.44
N GLU A 440 -23.23 2.33 4.43
CA GLU A 440 -23.33 3.79 4.32
C GLU A 440 -21.94 4.45 4.47
N LEU A 441 -21.20 4.57 3.35
CA LEU A 441 -19.95 5.35 3.31
C LEU A 441 -20.16 6.76 3.86
N ALA A 442 -19.28 7.19 4.78
CA ALA A 442 -19.31 8.53 5.35
C ALA A 442 -19.14 9.60 4.27
N ALA A 443 -19.86 10.72 4.39
CA ALA A 443 -19.76 11.82 3.44
C ALA A 443 -18.43 12.56 3.64
N GLY A 444 -17.59 12.60 2.61
CA GLY A 444 -16.24 13.16 2.68
C GLY A 444 -16.19 14.63 3.10
N VAL A 445 -15.13 14.97 3.85
CA VAL A 445 -14.84 16.28 4.42
C VAL A 445 -14.87 17.40 3.35
N SER A 446 -15.45 18.54 3.72
CA SER A 446 -15.55 19.74 2.88
C SER A 446 -14.44 20.75 3.19
N ASP A 447 -13.70 21.11 2.14
CA ASP A 447 -13.10 22.41 1.86
C ASP A 447 -12.37 23.15 3.01
N GLY A 448 -11.06 22.84 3.16
CA GLY A 448 -10.06 23.78 3.67
C GLY A 448 -9.17 24.27 2.53
N PRO A 449 -8.73 25.55 2.51
CA PRO A 449 -7.86 26.06 1.44
C PRO A 449 -6.49 25.39 1.45
N ALA A 450 -5.91 25.23 0.27
CA ALA A 450 -4.58 24.64 0.11
C ALA A 450 -3.48 25.48 0.80
N THR A 451 -2.50 24.78 1.36
CA THR A 451 -1.18 25.28 1.80
C THR A 451 -1.17 26.46 2.78
N ALA A 452 -0.81 26.19 4.04
CA ALA A 452 -0.37 27.21 4.99
C ALA A 452 0.85 26.70 5.78
N ALA A 453 2.05 27.10 5.37
CA ALA A 453 3.22 27.08 6.24
C ALA A 453 3.14 28.29 7.19
N LEU A 454 3.16 28.06 8.50
CA LEU A 454 3.00 29.12 9.50
C LEU A 454 4.36 29.64 9.98
N GLY A 455 4.81 30.76 9.39
CA GLY A 455 5.90 31.59 9.92
C GLY A 455 5.35 32.87 10.54
N LEU A 456 5.73 33.16 11.78
CA LEU A 456 5.30 34.35 12.53
C LEU A 456 6.26 35.54 12.34
N HIS A 457 5.77 36.69 11.85
CA HIS A 457 5.91 38.02 12.47
C HIS A 457 5.22 39.14 11.64
N PRO A 458 4.96 40.34 12.19
CA PRO A 458 3.86 41.19 11.73
C PRO A 458 4.26 42.47 10.97
N ALA A 459 3.44 42.87 10.01
CA ALA A 459 3.36 44.25 9.55
C ALA A 459 1.92 44.65 9.19
N ARG A 460 1.43 45.74 9.79
CA ARG A 460 0.13 46.34 9.47
C ARG A 460 0.21 47.13 8.16
N ARG A 461 -0.84 47.08 7.34
CA ARG A 461 -1.49 48.28 6.80
C ARG A 461 -2.90 47.98 6.25
N ARG A 462 -3.82 48.91 6.50
CA ARG A 462 -5.20 48.88 6.00
C ARG A 462 -5.25 49.50 4.60
N LEU A 463 -6.17 49.04 3.76
CA LEU A 463 -7.05 49.90 2.97
C LEU A 463 -8.30 49.10 2.56
N ALA A 464 -9.38 49.81 2.29
CA ALA A 464 -10.74 49.26 2.15
C ALA A 464 -11.43 49.78 0.89
N LEU A 465 -12.66 49.32 0.65
CA LEU A 465 -13.62 49.76 -0.39
C LEU A 465 -13.29 49.23 -1.81
N SER A 466 -14.27 48.91 -2.67
CA SER A 466 -15.74 48.95 -2.54
C SER A 466 -16.45 47.92 -3.44
N SER A 467 -17.73 47.69 -3.12
CA SER A 467 -18.72 46.94 -3.88
C SER A 467 -18.86 47.30 -5.38
N ARG A 468 -19.39 46.34 -6.16
CA ARG A 468 -20.68 46.52 -6.85
C ARG A 468 -21.30 45.20 -7.33
N SER A 469 -22.62 45.20 -7.37
CA SER A 469 -23.52 44.10 -7.69
C SER A 469 -23.96 44.11 -9.16
N GLY A 470 -24.35 42.95 -9.70
CA GLY A 470 -24.95 42.81 -11.02
C GLY A 470 -25.70 41.48 -11.14
N CYS A 471 -27.02 41.54 -11.22
CA CYS A 471 -27.90 40.36 -11.25
C CYS A 471 -28.69 40.33 -12.57
N LEU A 472 -28.80 39.16 -13.21
CA LEU A 472 -29.75 38.93 -14.31
C LEU A 472 -30.15 37.44 -14.37
N LYS A 473 -31.46 37.20 -14.25
CA LYS A 473 -32.18 35.99 -14.72
C LYS A 473 -32.66 36.31 -16.16
N ALA A 474 -33.04 35.41 -17.08
CA ALA A 474 -33.87 34.21 -16.98
C ALA A 474 -33.76 33.37 -18.32
N PRO A 475 -34.72 32.52 -18.79
CA PRO A 475 -34.49 31.05 -18.82
C PRO A 475 -34.92 30.30 -20.13
N ILE A 476 -35.06 28.95 -20.07
CA ILE A 476 -35.74 28.01 -21.01
C ILE A 476 -34.87 27.64 -22.27
N ALA A 477 -34.83 26.41 -22.82
CA ALA A 477 -35.75 25.25 -22.81
C ALA A 477 -35.09 23.84 -22.76
N LEU A 478 -35.95 22.83 -22.59
CA LEU A 478 -35.69 21.38 -22.62
C LEU A 478 -36.03 20.78 -24.00
N ALA A 479 -35.25 19.81 -24.52
CA ALA A 479 -35.70 18.90 -25.58
C ALA A 479 -35.00 17.54 -25.52
N MET A 480 -35.79 16.46 -25.42
CA MET A 480 -35.35 15.08 -25.65
C MET A 480 -35.60 14.67 -27.10
N ALA A 481 -34.72 13.84 -27.67
CA ALA A 481 -35.02 13.12 -28.91
C ALA A 481 -34.45 11.69 -28.87
N VAL A 482 -35.35 10.72 -28.74
CA VAL A 482 -35.08 9.30 -29.00
C VAL A 482 -34.99 9.08 -30.51
N ARG A 483 -34.07 8.24 -30.99
CA ARG A 483 -34.23 7.59 -32.30
C ARG A 483 -33.67 6.16 -32.34
N GLU A 484 -34.40 5.31 -33.03
CA GLU A 484 -34.29 3.86 -32.98
C GLU A 484 -33.26 3.26 -33.94
N ARG A 485 -33.01 1.97 -33.75
CA ARG A 485 -32.19 1.10 -34.61
C ARG A 485 -32.77 1.04 -36.03
N ARG A 486 -31.89 1.00 -37.04
CA ARG A 486 -32.13 0.17 -38.24
C ARG A 486 -30.91 -0.67 -38.58
N VAL A 487 -31.15 -1.97 -38.68
CA VAL A 487 -30.25 -2.96 -39.27
C VAL A 487 -30.41 -2.87 -40.79
N LEU A 488 -29.30 -2.84 -41.53
CA LEU A 488 -29.26 -3.22 -42.94
C LEU A 488 -27.99 -4.03 -43.21
N ARG A 489 -28.18 -5.21 -43.81
CA ARG A 489 -27.14 -6.10 -44.34
C ARG A 489 -27.19 -6.06 -45.87
N CYS A 490 -26.15 -6.63 -46.50
CA CYS A 490 -25.94 -6.77 -47.94
C CYS A 490 -25.47 -5.47 -48.62
N ARG A 491 -24.56 -5.51 -49.60
CA ARG A 491 -23.96 -6.67 -50.30
C ARG A 491 -22.52 -6.35 -50.74
N GLU A 492 -21.78 -7.39 -51.15
CA GLU A 492 -20.51 -7.26 -51.85
C GLU A 492 -20.70 -6.55 -53.20
N ASP A 493 -19.69 -5.78 -53.62
CA ASP A 493 -19.17 -5.83 -54.99
C ASP A 493 -17.75 -5.25 -55.02
N ALA A 494 -16.88 -5.85 -55.83
CA ALA A 494 -15.46 -5.49 -55.92
C ALA A 494 -15.15 -4.76 -57.23
N THR A 495 -14.31 -3.72 -57.19
CA THR A 495 -13.37 -3.36 -58.27
C THR A 495 -12.52 -2.13 -57.90
N GLY A 496 -11.29 -2.07 -58.44
CA GLY A 496 -10.76 -0.78 -58.92
C GLY A 496 -9.64 -0.08 -58.12
N ALA A 497 -8.40 -0.49 -58.41
CA ALA A 497 -7.21 0.37 -58.52
C ALA A 497 -6.80 1.32 -57.36
N ALA A 498 -5.69 0.97 -56.71
CA ALA A 498 -4.94 1.87 -55.82
C ALA A 498 -3.98 2.79 -56.59
N VAL A 499 -3.99 4.10 -56.28
CA VAL A 499 -2.85 5.02 -56.49
C VAL A 499 -2.85 6.07 -55.37
N LEU A 500 -1.82 6.09 -54.53
CA LEU A 500 -1.43 7.29 -53.79
C LEU A 500 0.08 7.24 -53.50
N LYS A 501 0.79 8.26 -53.98
CA LYS A 501 2.26 8.34 -53.94
C LYS A 501 2.74 8.80 -52.56
N SER A 502 3.70 8.08 -52.00
CA SER A 502 4.52 8.55 -50.89
C SER A 502 5.57 9.58 -51.36
N TRP A 503 5.94 10.50 -50.46
CA TRP A 503 7.18 11.27 -50.57
C TRP A 503 8.24 10.69 -49.62
N MET A 504 9.47 10.63 -50.12
CA MET A 504 10.71 10.25 -49.44
C MET A 504 11.57 11.55 -49.23
N PRO A 505 12.73 11.57 -48.53
CA PRO A 505 13.66 10.45 -48.34
C PRO A 505 14.34 10.29 -46.95
N CYS A 506 15.08 9.18 -46.86
CA CYS A 506 16.02 8.79 -45.81
C CYS A 506 17.48 9.09 -46.26
N PRO A 507 18.43 9.39 -45.35
CA PRO A 507 19.87 9.31 -45.61
C PRO A 507 20.49 7.96 -45.16
N GLN A 508 21.44 7.45 -45.94
CA GLN A 508 22.09 6.13 -45.74
C GLN A 508 23.44 6.22 -45.01
N GLY A 509 23.84 5.11 -44.36
CA GLY A 509 25.21 4.85 -43.86
C GLY A 509 25.24 4.33 -42.42
N ALA A 510 25.94 3.25 -42.03
CA ALA A 510 26.87 2.42 -42.79
C ALA A 510 26.98 0.95 -42.28
N THR A 511 27.33 0.05 -43.22
CA THR A 511 28.09 -1.22 -43.08
C THR A 511 27.81 -2.20 -41.92
N TYR A 512 27.33 -3.40 -42.30
CA TYR A 512 27.35 -4.63 -41.50
C TYR A 512 28.38 -5.61 -42.10
N VAL A 513 29.25 -6.22 -41.28
CA VAL A 513 30.24 -7.22 -41.74
C VAL A 513 29.83 -8.62 -41.30
N ARG A 514 29.64 -9.54 -42.27
CA ARG A 514 29.54 -11.00 -42.01
C ARG A 514 30.92 -11.65 -42.15
N ARG A 515 31.24 -12.60 -41.27
CA ARG A 515 32.22 -13.67 -41.57
C ARG A 515 31.70 -15.02 -41.11
N ALA A 516 32.14 -16.08 -41.80
CA ALA A 516 31.45 -17.36 -41.87
C ALA A 516 31.96 -18.43 -40.89
N GLN A 517 31.17 -19.51 -40.80
CA GLN A 517 31.41 -20.74 -40.03
C GLN A 517 32.72 -21.46 -40.37
N ARG A 518 33.22 -22.27 -39.42
CA ARG A 518 33.91 -23.55 -39.69
C ARG A 518 33.79 -24.50 -38.48
N THR A 519 33.94 -25.80 -38.74
CA THR A 519 33.45 -26.92 -37.90
C THR A 519 34.54 -27.71 -37.16
N HIS A 520 34.11 -28.42 -36.10
CA HIS A 520 34.70 -29.53 -35.30
C HIS A 520 35.83 -30.39 -35.93
N PRO A 521 36.74 -31.00 -35.10
CA PRO A 521 36.45 -32.26 -34.38
C PRO A 521 37.01 -32.39 -32.92
N PRO A 522 36.67 -33.46 -32.15
CA PRO A 522 36.93 -33.58 -30.70
C PRO A 522 37.99 -34.63 -30.29
N VAL A 523 38.62 -34.47 -29.11
CA VAL A 523 39.44 -35.51 -28.43
C VAL A 523 39.25 -35.47 -26.89
N SER A 524 39.55 -36.58 -26.21
CA SER A 524 39.13 -37.00 -24.86
C SER A 524 40.24 -37.02 -23.79
N ARG A 525 39.86 -37.45 -22.55
CA ARG A 525 40.66 -37.90 -21.35
C ARG A 525 40.92 -36.82 -20.27
N SER A 526 40.35 -36.94 -19.05
CA SER A 526 40.77 -37.72 -17.85
C SER A 526 41.99 -37.12 -17.13
N THR A 527 42.09 -36.96 -15.80
CA THR A 527 41.58 -37.66 -14.58
C THR A 527 41.32 -36.62 -13.45
N ALA A 528 40.68 -36.87 -12.28
CA ALA A 528 41.00 -37.78 -11.16
C ALA A 528 39.79 -37.90 -10.18
N ARG A 529 39.45 -39.10 -9.63
CA ARG A 529 39.66 -39.56 -8.23
C ARG A 529 39.36 -38.53 -7.11
N THR A 530 38.71 -38.79 -5.96
CA THR A 530 38.02 -39.94 -5.30
C THR A 530 37.39 -39.38 -3.99
N SER A 531 36.45 -39.99 -3.24
CA SER A 531 35.57 -41.18 -3.34
C SER A 531 34.53 -41.14 -2.18
N ARG A 532 33.43 -41.92 -2.25
CA ARG A 532 32.69 -42.44 -1.07
C ARG A 532 31.78 -43.62 -1.45
N ALA A 533 31.75 -44.65 -0.60
CA ALA A 533 31.09 -45.93 -0.88
C ALA A 533 29.62 -45.97 -0.43
N ARG A 534 28.81 -46.79 -1.12
CA ARG A 534 27.50 -47.23 -0.64
C ARG A 534 27.66 -48.37 0.38
N LEU A 535 26.74 -48.45 1.34
CA LEU A 535 26.26 -49.74 1.83
C LEU A 535 24.74 -49.69 2.01
N SER A 536 24.10 -50.83 1.77
CA SER A 536 22.65 -51.00 1.70
C SER A 536 22.06 -51.48 3.04
N ARG A 537 20.74 -51.32 3.22
CA ARG A 537 19.88 -52.35 3.83
C ARG A 537 18.39 -52.11 3.57
N SER A 538 17.69 -53.21 3.36
CA SER A 538 16.26 -53.32 3.10
C SER A 538 15.42 -53.28 4.39
N LYS A 539 14.11 -52.98 4.27
CA LYS A 539 13.09 -53.32 5.26
C LYS A 539 11.82 -53.90 4.59
N PRO A 540 11.09 -54.85 5.25
CA PRO A 540 9.99 -55.60 4.64
C PRO A 540 8.58 -55.06 4.98
N LYS A 541 7.55 -55.74 4.43
CA LYS A 541 6.11 -55.42 4.50
C LYS A 541 5.44 -55.77 5.84
N SER A 542 4.55 -54.88 6.32
CA SER A 542 3.16 -55.08 6.89
C SER A 542 2.91 -56.11 8.03
N PRO A 543 1.82 -56.06 8.85
CA PRO A 543 0.43 -55.78 8.45
C PRO A 543 -0.48 -54.98 9.42
N ARG A 544 -1.75 -54.81 9.01
CA ARG A 544 -2.88 -54.19 9.74
C ARG A 544 -3.35 -54.99 10.97
N ARG A 545 -3.85 -54.32 12.04
CA ARG A 545 -5.29 -54.21 12.44
C ARG A 545 -5.53 -53.80 13.91
N ARG A 546 -6.60 -53.01 14.11
CA ARG A 546 -7.50 -52.93 15.29
C ARG A 546 -6.88 -52.66 16.68
N ARG A 547 -7.21 -51.51 17.27
CA ARG A 547 -8.48 -51.35 18.00
C ARG A 547 -9.08 -49.98 17.72
#